data_AF-A0A9E2IXK3-F1
#
_entry.id   AF-A0A9E2IXK3-F1
#
_cell.length_a   1.000
_cell.length_b   1.000
_cell.length_c   1.000
_cell.angle_alpha   90.00
_cell.angle_beta   90.00
_cell.angle_gamma   90.00
#
_symmetry.space_group_name_H-M   'P 1'
#
loop_
_entity.id
_entity.type
_entity.pdbx_description
1 polymer ?
#
loop_
_entity_poly.entity_id
_entity_poly.type
_entity_poly.pdbx_seq_one_letter_code
_entity_poly.pdbx_strand_id
1 'polypeptide(L)'
;MSISLEKETALRERMTRLGVREEDLRETFIRSSGPGGQKVNKTATCVFLVHLPTGLSVKCQQERSQALNRFLARRLLLDRIERLRTGLVSAEKMRIEKIRRQKRRRSRRAQEKTLAGKRLQSEKKALRARVGEDES
;
A
#
# COMPACT_ATOMS: atom_id res chain seq x y z
N MET A 1 19.89 -9.63 21.93
CA MET A 1 20.12 -9.51 20.47
C MET A 1 20.56 -8.09 20.20
N SER A 2 21.84 -7.91 19.90
CA SER A 2 22.43 -6.63 19.50
C SER A 2 22.31 -6.45 17.99
N ILE A 3 22.14 -5.22 17.56
CA ILE A 3 22.23 -4.86 16.14
C ILE A 3 23.73 -4.71 15.84
N SER A 4 24.18 -5.18 14.68
CA SER A 4 25.57 -4.97 14.26
C SER A 4 25.84 -3.48 14.07
N LEU A 5 27.03 -3.03 14.47
CA LEU A 5 27.47 -1.64 14.30
C LEU A 5 27.33 -1.17 12.85
N GLU A 6 27.64 -2.03 11.88
CA GLU A 6 27.50 -1.76 10.44
C GLU A 6 26.06 -1.42 10.03
N LYS A 7 25.07 -2.04 10.67
CA LYS A 7 23.66 -1.78 10.37
C LYS A 7 23.23 -0.43 10.94
N GLU A 8 23.76 -0.05 12.10
CA GLU A 8 23.48 1.25 12.71
C GLU A 8 24.13 2.39 11.93
N THR A 9 25.38 2.22 11.48
CA THR A 9 26.07 3.22 10.65
C THR A 9 25.34 3.43 9.33
N ALA A 10 25.00 2.35 8.62
CA ALA A 10 24.24 2.43 7.37
C ALA A 10 22.88 3.12 7.55
N LEU A 11 22.22 2.92 8.69
CA LEU A 11 20.96 3.59 9.00
C LEU A 11 21.16 5.09 9.19
N ARG A 12 22.19 5.51 9.95
CA ARG A 12 22.51 6.93 10.17
C ARG A 12 22.90 7.65 8.89
N GLU A 13 23.70 7.01 8.04
CA GLU A 13 24.05 7.55 6.72
C GLU A 13 22.79 7.77 5.87
N ARG A 14 21.87 6.80 5.88
CA ARG A 14 20.60 6.91 5.16
C ARG A 14 19.69 8.01 5.71
N MET A 15 19.66 8.19 7.03
CA MET A 15 18.96 9.31 7.68
C MET A 15 19.53 10.65 7.20
N THR A 16 20.85 10.79 7.20
CA THR A 16 21.56 11.99 6.75
C THR A 16 21.28 12.29 5.28
N ARG A 17 21.34 11.27 4.42
CA ARG A 17 21.02 11.38 2.98
C ARG A 17 19.59 11.86 2.73
N LEU A 18 18.65 11.45 3.57
CA LEU A 18 17.24 11.84 3.46
C LEU A 18 16.93 13.15 4.22
N GLY A 19 17.90 13.73 4.93
CA GLY A 19 17.73 14.95 5.72
C GLY A 19 16.91 14.74 7.00
N VAL A 20 16.84 13.51 7.51
CA VAL A 20 16.09 13.18 8.74
C VAL A 20 17.03 13.24 9.92
N ARG A 21 16.68 14.00 10.96
CA ARG A 21 17.44 14.09 12.21
C ARG A 21 16.80 13.24 13.30
N GLU A 22 17.58 12.86 14.31
CA GLU A 22 17.03 12.11 15.46
C GLU A 22 16.11 12.99 16.34
N GLU A 23 16.35 14.31 16.39
CA GLU A 23 15.52 15.27 17.13
C GLU A 23 14.09 15.39 16.59
N ASP A 24 13.89 15.14 15.30
CA ASP A 24 12.59 15.19 14.62
C ASP A 24 11.73 13.94 14.86
N LEU A 25 12.31 12.92 15.51
CA LEU A 25 11.68 11.62 15.72
C LEU A 25 11.10 11.53 17.13
N ARG A 26 9.77 11.47 17.21
CA ARG A 26 9.06 11.14 18.44
C ARG A 26 8.82 9.65 18.52
N GLU A 27 9.46 9.01 19.50
CA GLU A 27 9.34 7.59 19.78
C GLU A 27 8.40 7.34 20.97
N THR A 28 7.55 6.33 20.86
CA THR A 28 6.65 5.90 21.95
C THR A 28 6.54 4.39 21.95
N PHE A 29 6.58 3.79 23.14
CA PHE A 29 6.43 2.35 23.31
C PHE A 29 4.99 2.03 23.67
N ILE A 30 4.39 1.13 22.89
CA ILE A 30 2.99 0.74 23.03
C ILE A 30 2.93 -0.74 23.42
N ARG A 31 1.93 -1.10 24.22
CA ARG A 31 1.61 -2.51 24.46
C ARG A 31 0.92 -3.10 23.23
N SER A 32 1.28 -4.33 22.93
CA SER A 32 0.69 -5.07 21.83
C SER A 32 -0.77 -5.42 22.16
N SER A 33 -1.71 -5.13 21.27
CA SER A 33 -3.11 -5.51 21.41
C SER A 33 -3.42 -6.63 20.42
N GLY A 34 -3.44 -7.88 20.88
CA GLY A 34 -3.75 -9.03 20.03
C GLY A 34 -3.72 -10.36 20.81
N PRO A 35 -4.24 -11.45 20.21
CA PRO A 35 -4.18 -12.78 20.82
C PRO A 35 -2.70 -13.19 20.95
N GLY A 36 -2.18 -13.09 22.16
CA GLY A 36 -0.79 -13.38 22.50
C GLY A 36 -0.68 -13.86 23.94
N GLY A 37 0.40 -14.57 24.24
CA GLY A 37 0.68 -15.05 25.60
C GLY A 37 0.92 -13.90 26.58
N GLN A 38 0.93 -14.20 27.88
CA GLN A 38 1.06 -13.22 28.97
C GLN A 38 2.22 -12.21 28.78
N LYS A 39 3.34 -12.67 28.21
CA LYS A 39 4.52 -11.84 27.95
C LYS A 39 4.25 -10.70 26.95
N VAL A 40 3.46 -10.96 25.90
CA VAL A 40 3.16 -9.98 24.84
C VAL A 40 2.24 -8.86 25.35
N ASN A 41 1.35 -9.19 26.28
CA ASN A 41 0.39 -8.23 26.86
C ASN A 41 1.02 -7.36 27.96
N LYS A 42 2.03 -7.89 28.68
CA LYS A 42 2.70 -7.18 29.78
C LYS A 42 3.83 -6.26 29.29
N THR A 43 4.58 -6.65 28.28
CA THR A 43 5.76 -5.90 27.82
C THR A 43 5.42 -4.96 26.65
N ALA A 44 5.74 -3.68 26.79
CA ALA A 44 5.58 -2.67 25.75
C ALA A 44 6.70 -2.77 24.69
N THR A 45 6.71 -3.86 23.92
CA THR A 45 7.74 -4.11 22.90
C THR A 45 7.47 -3.43 21.57
N CYS A 46 6.24 -2.96 21.32
CA CYS A 46 5.87 -2.31 20.08
C CYS A 46 6.37 -0.87 20.06
N VAL A 47 7.06 -0.49 18.98
CA VAL A 47 7.56 0.87 18.78
C VAL A 47 6.62 1.61 17.84
N PHE A 48 6.14 2.76 18.30
CA PHE A 48 5.47 3.75 17.48
C PHE A 48 6.41 4.94 17.29
N LEU A 49 6.71 5.24 16.03
CA LEU A 49 7.66 6.27 15.66
C LEU A 49 6.98 7.27 14.75
N VAL A 50 7.08 8.55 15.10
CA VAL A 50 6.50 9.67 14.34
C VAL A 50 7.61 10.61 13.93
N HIS A 51 7.64 10.97 12.66
CA HIS A 51 8.47 12.06 12.15
C HIS A 51 7.65 13.34 12.17
N LEU A 52 8.02 14.28 13.05
CA LEU A 52 7.29 15.52 13.28
C LEU A 52 7.15 16.38 12.00
N PRO A 53 8.22 16.66 11.22
CA PRO A 53 8.11 17.61 10.12
C PRO A 53 7.34 17.06 8.90
N THR A 54 7.29 15.73 8.70
CA THR A 54 6.47 15.14 7.61
C THR A 54 5.11 14.63 8.08
N GLY A 55 4.86 14.57 9.40
CA GLY A 55 3.65 13.97 9.98
C GLY A 55 3.51 12.47 9.74
N LEU A 56 4.57 11.77 9.31
CA LEU A 56 4.51 10.34 9.03
C LEU A 56 4.71 9.53 10.30
N SER A 57 3.83 8.56 10.50
CA SER A 57 3.92 7.62 11.61
C SER A 57 4.09 6.18 11.12
N VAL A 58 4.87 5.39 11.85
CA VAL A 58 5.01 3.94 11.65
C VAL A 58 4.88 3.21 12.98
N LYS A 59 4.26 2.03 12.94
CA LYS A 59 4.15 1.11 14.07
C LYS A 59 4.90 -0.18 13.71
N CYS A 60 5.79 -0.64 14.57
CA CYS A 60 6.55 -1.87 14.37
C CYS A 60 6.43 -2.81 15.57
N GLN A 61 6.02 -4.05 15.30
CA GLN A 61 5.93 -5.14 16.27
C GLN A 61 6.29 -6.46 15.55
N GLN A 62 7.56 -6.60 15.18
CA GLN A 62 8.04 -7.81 14.49
C GLN A 62 8.80 -8.72 15.45
N GLU A 63 9.67 -8.13 16.25
CA GLU A 63 10.56 -8.87 17.14
C GLU A 63 10.11 -8.81 18.60
N ARG A 64 10.61 -9.75 19.40
CA ARG A 64 10.40 -9.74 20.87
C ARG A 64 11.22 -8.65 21.58
N SER A 65 12.24 -8.10 20.91
CA SER A 65 13.13 -7.07 21.46
C SER A 65 12.72 -5.68 21.01
N GLN A 66 12.62 -4.75 21.96
CA GLN A 66 12.32 -3.34 21.71
C GLN A 66 13.41 -2.66 20.86
N ALA A 67 14.69 -2.96 21.11
CA ALA A 67 15.79 -2.38 20.33
C ALA A 67 15.74 -2.78 18.85
N LEU A 68 15.41 -4.04 18.55
CA LEU A 68 15.22 -4.50 17.17
C LEU A 68 14.02 -3.81 16.53
N ASN A 69 12.90 -3.72 17.25
CA ASN A 69 11.72 -3.02 16.75
C ASN A 69 11.98 -1.52 16.51
N ARG A 70 12.83 -0.88 17.32
CA ARG A 70 13.26 0.52 17.12
C ARG A 70 14.03 0.69 15.82
N PHE A 71 15.01 -0.17 15.57
CA PHE A 71 15.79 -0.17 14.33
C PHE A 71 14.89 -0.41 13.11
N LEU A 72 14.00 -1.39 13.19
CA LEU A 72 13.05 -1.71 12.12
C LEU A 72 12.06 -0.56 11.88
N ALA A 73 11.55 0.07 12.94
CA ALA A 73 10.68 1.25 12.83
C ALA A 73 11.39 2.40 12.12
N ARG A 74 12.64 2.72 12.50
CA ARG A 74 13.45 3.76 11.83
C ARG A 74 13.65 3.42 10.34
N ARG A 75 14.00 2.17 10.00
CA ARG A 75 14.16 1.74 8.60
C ARG A 75 12.86 1.90 7.79
N LEU A 76 11.72 1.46 8.34
CA LEU A 76 10.41 1.56 7.69
C LEU A 76 9.97 3.02 7.48
N LEU A 77 10.27 3.89 8.44
CA LEU A 77 10.00 5.31 8.33
C LEU A 77 10.79 5.94 7.17
N LEU A 78 12.09 5.64 7.07
CA LEU A 78 12.93 6.13 5.98
C LEU A 78 12.46 5.62 4.62
N ASP A 79 12.09 4.34 4.51
CA ASP A 79 11.49 3.80 3.28
C ASP A 79 10.23 4.58 2.88
N ARG A 80 9.43 5.00 3.86
CA ARG A 80 8.20 5.76 3.60
C ARG A 80 8.48 7.20 3.18
N ILE A 81 9.48 7.84 3.76
CA ILE A 81 9.95 9.18 3.38
C ILE A 81 10.54 9.16 1.97
N GLU A 82 11.40 8.19 1.66
CA GLU A 82 11.99 8.01 0.34
C GLU A 82 10.91 7.80 -0.72
N ARG A 83 9.93 6.93 -0.45
CA ARG A 83 8.78 6.71 -1.35
C ARG A 83 7.96 7.97 -1.63
N LEU A 84 7.80 8.85 -0.64
CA LEU A 84 7.11 10.13 -0.83
C LEU A 84 7.94 11.08 -1.68
N ARG A 85 9.25 11.18 -1.40
CA ARG A 85 10.16 12.08 -2.11
C ARG A 85 10.31 11.69 -3.58
N THR A 86 10.37 10.38 -3.88
CA THR A 86 10.54 9.90 -5.25
C THR A 86 9.24 9.93 -6.07
N GLY A 87 8.05 10.02 -5.45
CA GLY A 87 6.76 10.16 -6.14
C GLY A 87 6.31 8.98 -7.06
N LEU A 88 7.23 8.08 -7.42
CA LEU A 88 7.06 6.93 -8.31
C LEU A 88 6.00 5.93 -7.82
N VAL A 89 5.75 5.88 -6.52
CA VAL A 89 4.77 4.96 -5.93
C VAL A 89 3.36 5.30 -6.39
N SER A 90 3.06 6.55 -6.78
CA SER A 90 1.75 6.88 -7.36
C SER A 90 1.55 6.17 -8.71
N ALA A 91 2.55 6.19 -9.59
CA ALA A 91 2.50 5.57 -10.91
C ALA A 91 2.38 4.04 -10.80
N GLU A 92 3.16 3.42 -9.93
CA GLU A 92 3.12 1.97 -9.74
C GLU A 92 1.84 1.52 -9.04
N LYS A 93 1.35 2.27 -8.05
CA LYS A 93 0.02 2.01 -7.46
C LYS A 93 -1.10 2.20 -8.47
N MET A 94 -1.04 3.24 -9.30
CA MET A 94 -2.01 3.47 -10.38
C MET A 94 -1.97 2.34 -11.40
N ARG A 95 -0.79 1.79 -11.75
CA ARG A 95 -0.66 0.61 -12.62
C ARG A 95 -1.27 -0.63 -11.98
N ILE A 96 -0.92 -0.93 -10.74
CA ILE A 96 -1.46 -2.09 -10.01
C ILE A 96 -2.98 -1.97 -9.86
N GLU A 97 -3.50 -0.79 -9.54
CA GLU A 97 -4.93 -0.51 -9.44
C GLU A 97 -5.61 -0.63 -10.81
N LYS A 98 -5.01 -0.13 -11.89
CA LYS A 98 -5.51 -0.28 -13.26
C LYS A 98 -5.62 -1.75 -13.65
N ILE A 99 -4.59 -2.56 -13.36
CA ILE A 99 -4.60 -4.01 -13.59
C ILE A 99 -5.71 -4.66 -12.75
N ARG A 100 -5.83 -4.31 -11.47
CA ARG A 100 -6.87 -4.84 -10.58
C ARG A 100 -8.28 -4.45 -11.07
N ARG A 101 -8.46 -3.23 -11.58
CA ARG A 101 -9.72 -2.72 -12.14
C ARG A 101 -10.07 -3.42 -13.45
N GLN A 102 -9.10 -3.68 -14.31
CA GLN A 102 -9.28 -4.47 -15.54
C GLN A 102 -9.69 -5.92 -15.25
N LYS A 103 -9.06 -6.54 -14.25
CA LYS A 103 -9.36 -7.92 -13.82
C LYS A 103 -10.61 -8.02 -12.94
N ARG A 104 -11.22 -6.90 -12.54
CA ARG A 104 -12.41 -6.91 -11.68
C ARG A 104 -13.61 -7.47 -12.46
N ARG A 105 -14.20 -8.54 -11.93
CA ARG A 105 -15.44 -9.12 -12.49
C ARG A 105 -16.54 -8.05 -12.50
N ARG A 106 -17.14 -7.80 -13.67
CA ARG A 106 -18.28 -6.87 -13.81
C ARG A 106 -19.46 -7.39 -13.00
N SER A 107 -20.23 -6.51 -12.39
CA SER A 107 -21.45 -6.89 -11.68
C SER A 107 -22.47 -7.53 -12.64
N ARG A 108 -23.34 -8.38 -12.10
CA ARG A 108 -24.39 -9.06 -12.88
C ARG A 108 -25.26 -8.06 -13.67
N ARG A 109 -25.71 -6.98 -13.01
CA ARG A 109 -26.45 -5.87 -13.64
C ARG A 109 -25.69 -5.22 -14.81
N ALA A 110 -24.37 -5.04 -14.69
CA ALA A 110 -23.57 -4.45 -15.76
C ALA A 110 -23.41 -5.39 -16.97
N GLN A 111 -23.34 -6.71 -16.71
CA GLN A 111 -23.33 -7.72 -17.77
C GLN A 111 -24.68 -7.77 -18.49
N GLU A 112 -25.79 -7.77 -17.76
CA GLU A 112 -27.15 -7.76 -18.31
C GLU A 112 -27.39 -6.53 -19.19
N LYS A 113 -27.01 -5.32 -18.73
CA LYS A 113 -27.12 -4.09 -19.53
C LYS A 113 -26.28 -4.14 -20.81
N THR A 114 -25.09 -4.73 -20.74
CA THR A 114 -24.23 -4.91 -21.93
C THR A 114 -24.87 -5.87 -22.92
N LEU A 115 -25.45 -6.98 -22.44
CA LEU A 115 -26.10 -7.98 -23.28
C LEU A 115 -27.35 -7.40 -23.96
N ALA A 116 -28.17 -6.65 -23.22
CA ALA A 116 -29.35 -5.97 -23.76
C ALA A 116 -28.98 -4.95 -24.85
N GLY A 117 -27.93 -4.15 -24.62
CA GLY A 117 -27.44 -3.21 -25.64
C GLY A 117 -26.95 -3.91 -26.92
N LYS A 118 -26.33 -5.09 -26.81
CA LYS A 118 -25.94 -5.90 -27.97
C LYS A 118 -27.14 -6.42 -28.76
N ARG A 119 -28.20 -6.87 -28.09
CA ARG A 119 -29.45 -7.34 -28.72
C ARG A 119 -30.13 -6.23 -29.51
N LEU A 120 -30.30 -5.05 -28.89
CA LEU A 120 -30.87 -3.89 -29.56
C LEU A 120 -30.08 -3.47 -30.81
N GLN A 121 -28.75 -3.59 -30.77
CA GLN A 121 -27.93 -3.29 -31.94
C GLN A 121 -28.01 -4.35 -33.03
N SER A 122 -28.14 -5.64 -32.71
CA SER A 122 -28.34 -6.65 -33.75
C SER A 122 -29.68 -6.48 -34.45
N GLU A 123 -30.75 -6.22 -33.69
CA GLU A 123 -32.09 -5.92 -34.23
C GLU A 123 -32.04 -4.71 -35.17
N LYS A 124 -31.41 -3.62 -34.73
CA LYS A 124 -31.24 -2.41 -35.54
C LYS A 124 -30.43 -2.65 -36.82
N LYS A 125 -29.41 -3.52 -36.76
CA LYS A 125 -28.60 -3.90 -37.94
C LYS A 125 -29.37 -4.79 -38.90
N ALA A 126 -30.17 -5.72 -38.39
CA ALA A 126 -31.03 -6.59 -39.20
C ALA A 126 -32.07 -5.76 -39.97
N LEU A 127 -32.70 -4.78 -39.31
CA LEU A 127 -33.65 -3.85 -39.94
C LEU A 127 -33.01 -2.92 -40.99
N ARG A 128 -31.69 -2.76 -40.95
CA ARG A 128 -30.91 -1.97 -41.92
C ARG A 128 -30.20 -2.85 -42.95
N ALA A 129 -30.35 -4.17 -42.86
CA ALA A 129 -29.79 -5.08 -43.86
C ALA A 129 -30.46 -4.79 -45.20
N ARG A 130 -29.66 -4.84 -46.28
CA ARG A 130 -30.18 -4.64 -47.63
C ARG A 130 -31.25 -5.71 -47.87
N VAL A 131 -32.47 -5.27 -48.14
CA VAL A 131 -33.54 -6.15 -48.61
C VAL A 131 -33.08 -6.69 -49.97
N GLY A 132 -33.06 -8.01 -50.14
CA GLY A 132 -32.75 -8.61 -51.43
C GLY A 132 -33.77 -8.14 -52.46
N GLU A 133 -33.29 -7.63 -53.59
CA GLU A 133 -34.11 -7.42 -54.79
C GLU A 133 -34.49 -8.81 -55.30
N ASP A 134 -35.67 -9.28 -54.95
CA ASP A 134 -36.36 -10.34 -55.69
C ASP A 134 -37.73 -9.77 -56.05
N GLU A 135 -37.98 -9.60 -57.36
CA GLU A 135 -39.27 -9.79 -58.08
C GLU A 135 -39.21 -9.07 -59.45
N SER A 136 -38.80 -9.81 -60.49
CA SER A 136 -39.37 -9.84 -61.86
C SER A 136 -38.58 -10.83 -62.74
#